data_AF-A0A4Q5CAD0-F1
#
_entry.id   AF-A0A4Q5CAD0-F1
#
_cell.length_a   1.000
_cell.length_b   1.000
_cell.length_c   1.000
_cell.angle_alpha   90.00
_cell.angle_beta   90.00
_cell.angle_gamma   90.00
#
_symmetry.space_group_name_H-M   'P 1'
#
loop_
_entity.id
_entity.type
_entity.pdbx_description
1 polymer ?
#
loop_
_entity_poly.entity_id
_entity_poly.type
_entity_poly.pdbx_seq_one_letter_code
_entity_poly.pdbx_strand_id
1 'polypeptide(L)' 'MSDILVIKVNMFCRSRELNDIRRYILSQVENSNVVVLPAYCEAQIVPDDMEIQVEDLSGEQV' A
#
# COMPACT_ATOMS: atom_id res chain seq x y z
N MET A 1 1.08 -4.66 -16.75
CA MET A 1 -0.19 -4.15 -16.17
C MET A 1 0.21 -2.86 -15.45
N SER A 2 -0.47 -2.39 -14.40
CA SER A 2 -0.03 -1.18 -13.68
C SER A 2 0.61 -1.57 -12.35
N ASP A 3 1.67 -0.86 -11.96
CA ASP A 3 2.27 -0.98 -10.63
C ASP A 3 1.22 -0.80 -9.52
N ILE A 4 1.38 -1.54 -8.41
CA ILE A 4 0.47 -1.45 -7.27
C ILE A 4 1.07 -0.52 -6.23
N LEU A 5 0.38 0.58 -5.93
CA LEU A 5 0.70 1.44 -4.79
C LEU A 5 0.04 0.87 -3.52
N VAL A 6 0.87 0.43 -2.58
CA VAL A 6 0.46 0.01 -1.24
C VAL A 6 0.72 1.15 -0.26
N ILE A 7 -0.29 1.52 0.52
CA ILE A 7 -0.14 2.55 1.57
C ILE A 7 -0.34 1.87 2.91
N LYS A 8 0.74 1.78 3.68
CA LYS A 8 0.75 1.22 5.02
C LYS A 8 0.41 2.30 6.03
N VAL A 9 -0.58 2.04 6.88
CA VAL A 9 -0.95 2.94 7.98
C VAL A 9 -0.24 2.44 9.24
N ASN A 10 0.80 3.14 9.66
CA ASN A 10 1.62 2.83 10.85
C ASN A 10 0.99 3.39 12.14
N MET A 11 -0.34 3.26 12.25
CA MET A 11 -1.13 3.69 13.42
C MET A 11 -2.25 2.67 13.67
N PHE A 12 -2.59 2.46 14.95
CA PHE A 12 -3.80 1.71 15.28
C PHE A 12 -5.03 2.50 14.86
N CYS A 13 -5.73 2.00 13.84
CA CYS A 13 -6.95 2.60 13.33
C CYS A 13 -8.13 1.63 13.42
N ARG A 14 -9.29 2.16 13.77
CA ARG A 14 -10.58 1.48 13.61
C ARG A 14 -10.98 1.49 12.13
N SER A 15 -11.89 0.60 11.74
CA SER A 15 -12.35 0.48 10.35
C SER A 15 -12.92 1.79 9.76
N ARG A 16 -13.50 2.66 10.60
CA ARG A 16 -13.99 3.97 10.18
C ARG A 16 -12.83 4.90 9.78
N GLU A 17 -11.80 4.99 10.62
CA GLU A 17 -10.63 5.83 10.39
C GLU A 17 -9.87 5.38 9.14
N LEU A 18 -9.75 4.06 8.93
CA LEU A 18 -9.18 3.51 7.69
C LEU A 18 -9.97 3.92 6.44
N ASN A 19 -11.30 3.92 6.51
CA ASN A 19 -12.14 4.37 5.39
C ASN A 19 -12.00 5.86 5.12
N ASP A 20 -11.87 6.68 6.15
CA ASP A 20 -11.68 8.12 6.01
C ASP A 20 -10.31 8.43 5.38
N ILE A 21 -9.25 7.73 5.81
CA ILE A 21 -7.92 7.79 5.18
C ILE A 21 -8.00 7.38 3.70
N ARG A 22 -8.68 6.27 3.39
CA ARG A 22 -8.87 5.81 2.01
C ARG A 22 -9.56 6.85 1.15
N ARG A 23 -10.65 7.45 1.64
CA ARG A 23 -11.38 8.50 0.90
C ARG A 23 -10.52 9.73 0.67
N TYR A 24 -9.73 10.15 1.66
CA TYR A 24 -8.81 11.26 1.54
C TYR A 24 -7.72 11.03 0.49
N ILE A 25 -7.20 9.80 0.39
CA ILE A 25 -6.22 9.45 -0.64
C ILE A 25 -6.88 9.43 -2.03
N LEU A 26 -8.04 8.77 -2.16
CA LEU A 26 -8.75 8.67 -3.44
C LEU A 26 -9.20 10.04 -3.97
N SER A 27 -9.66 10.95 -3.10
CA SER A 27 -10.04 12.29 -3.52
C SER A 27 -8.86 13.09 -4.07
N GLN A 28 -7.63 12.83 -3.62
CA GLN A 28 -6.44 13.46 -4.20
C GLN A 28 -6.13 12.90 -5.58
N VAL A 29 -6.24 11.58 -5.77
CA VAL A 29 -6.02 10.92 -7.08
C VAL A 29 -6.99 11.45 -8.13
N GLU A 30 -8.25 11.70 -7.76
CA GLU A 30 -9.27 12.23 -8.68
C GLU A 30 -9.02 13.69 -9.08
N ASN A 31 -8.34 14.48 -8.24
CA ASN A 31 -8.22 15.94 -8.41
C ASN A 31 -6.79 16.43 -8.68
N SER A 32 -5.79 15.56 -8.55
CA SER A 32 -4.37 15.93 -8.57
C SER A 32 -3.50 14.75 -9.01
N ASN A 33 -2.39 15.04 -9.70
CA ASN A 33 -1.36 14.05 -10.02
C ASN A 33 -0.40 13.76 -8.84
N VAL A 34 -0.63 14.39 -7.69
CA VAL A 34 0.19 14.25 -6.48
C VAL A 34 -0.70 13.85 -5.31
N VAL A 35 -0.29 12.80 -4.61
CA VAL A 35 -0.92 12.33 -3.37
C VAL A 35 -0.01 12.67 -2.20
N VAL A 36 -0.53 13.47 -1.26
CA VAL A 36 0.15 13.76 0.00
C VAL A 36 -0.37 12.80 1.06
N LEU A 37 0.55 12.05 1.67
CA LEU A 37 0.23 11.09 2.72
C LEU A 37 0.38 11.71 4.11
N PRO A 38 -0.50 11.34 5.06
CA PRO A 38 -0.28 11.66 6.47
C PRO A 38 1.06 11.14 6.99
N ALA A 39 1.63 11.77 8.01
CA ALA A 39 2.94 11.41 8.56
C ALA A 39 3.03 9.96 9.11
N TYR A 40 1.89 9.36 9.45
CA TYR A 40 1.78 7.98 9.91
C TYR A 40 1.53 6.98 8.75
N CYS A 41 1.49 7.44 7.50
CA CYS A 41 1.32 6.61 6.32
C CYS A 41 2.64 6.49 5.56
N GLU A 42 2.90 5.29 5.05
CA GLU A 42 4.10 4.97 4.27
C GLU A 42 3.68 4.39 2.92
N ALA A 43 4.24 4.93 1.83
CA ALA A 43 3.99 4.43 0.48
C ALA A 43 5.02 3.37 0.10
N GLN A 44 4.57 2.28 -0.49
CA GLN A 44 5.40 1.25 -1.10
C GLN A 44 4.86 0.93 -2.49
N ILE A 45 5.75 0.86 -3.47
CA ILE A 45 5.39 0.46 -4.83
C ILE A 45 5.75 -1.01 -4.97
N VAL A 46 4.77 -1.82 -5.34
CA VAL A 46 4.97 -3.23 -5.70
C VAL A 46 5.01 -3.30 -7.22
N PRO A 47 6.18 -3.56 -7.81
CA PRO A 47 6.34 -3.74 -9.26
C PRO A 47 5.49 -4.91 -9.75
N ASP A 48 5.04 -4.86 -11.00
CA ASP A 48 4.27 -5.95 -11.60
C ASP A 48 5.11 -7.20 -11.91
N ASP A 49 6.44 -7.07 -11.94
CA ASP A 49 7.42 -8.14 -12.18
C ASP A 49 7.99 -8.76 -10.90
N MET A 50 7.39 -8.49 -9.74
CA MET A 50 7.87 -9.01 -8.47
C MET A 50 7.51 -10.49 -8.29
N GLU A 51 8.52 -11.37 -8.37
CA GLU A 51 8.39 -12.78 -8.02
C GLU A 51 8.56 -12.95 -6.50
N ILE A 52 7.53 -13.48 -5.83
CA ILE A 52 7.62 -13.83 -4.40
C ILE A 52 8.08 -15.28 -4.31
N GLN A 53 9.35 -15.48 -3.95
CA GLN A 53 9.87 -16.80 -3.62
C GLN A 53 9.74 -17.02 -2.10
N VAL A 54 8.92 -18.01 -1.72
CA VAL A 54 8.79 -18.45 -0.33
C VAL A 54 9.64 -19.71 -0.17
N GLU A 55 10.83 -19.57 0.39
CA GLU A 55 11.66 -20.71 0.76
C GLU A 55 11.22 -21.24 2.13
N ASP A 56 10.91 -22.53 2.19
CA ASP A 56 10.77 -23.22 3.48
C ASP A 56 12.14 -23.42 4.14
N LEU A 57 12.19 -23.71 5.44
CA LEU A 57 13.41 -24.02 6.20
C LEU A 57 14.21 -25.21 5.62
N SER A 58 13.57 -25.98 4.74
CA SER A 58 14.14 -27.08 3.95
C SER A 58 14.88 -26.64 2.68
N GLY A 59 14.75 -25.37 2.26
CA GLY A 59 15.33 -24.85 1.03
C GLY A 59 14.59 -25.26 -0.25
N GLU A 60 13.43 -25.92 -0.14
CA GLU A 60 12.57 -26.19 -1.30
C GLU A 60 11.63 -25.00 -1.55
N GLN A 61 11.56 -24.59 -2.82
CA GLN A 61 10.61 -23.56 -3.27
C GLN A 61 9.20 -24.17 -3.31
N VAL A 62 8.23 -23.52 -2.65
CA VAL A 62 6.82 -23.95 -2.61
C VAL A 62 5.97 -23.10 -3.54
#